data_AF-B7VCV4-F1
#
_entry.id   AF-B7VCV4-F1
#
_cell.length_a   1.000
_cell.length_b   1.000
_cell.length_c   1.000
_cell.angle_alpha   90.00
_cell.angle_beta   90.00
_cell.angle_gamma   90.00
#
_symmetry.space_group_name_H-M   'P 1'
#
loop_
_entity.id
_entity.type
_entity.pdbx_description
1 polymer ?
#
loop_
_entity_poly.entity_id
_entity_poly.type
_entity_poly.pdbx_seq_one_letter_code
_entity_poly.pdbx_strand_id
1 'polypeptide(L)'
;MDRAAINEAKKPLYRDPVVALRELRALELSIADLDISPDVRHLRTNELKRVREYRQAALFCHGMSCRIEQPVLFAPVEAADYDFIATWRSDTNIHFAPVQLKELVPESLNPRSSIQELVDGLSRYSSDSLTVAVFLNRNSRFSLKELQLPSLRIAALWFFFAVTPDQSEWRLVGNLMEEPEATLFGYPV
;
A
#
# COMPACT_ATOMS: atom_id res chain seq x y z
N MET A 1 14.95 12.40 -0.02
CA MET A 1 14.42 13.30 -1.07
C MET A 1 15.26 14.56 -1.10
N ASP A 2 15.50 15.14 -2.29
CA ASP A 2 16.14 16.46 -2.37
C ASP A 2 15.14 17.59 -2.08
N ARG A 3 15.63 18.84 -2.04
CA ARG A 3 14.81 20.02 -1.73
C ARG A 3 13.72 20.29 -2.78
N ALA A 4 13.96 20.01 -4.05
CA ALA A 4 12.98 20.22 -5.11
C ALA A 4 11.84 19.21 -4.97
N ALA A 5 12.16 17.94 -4.76
CA ALA A 5 11.20 16.87 -4.52
C ALA A 5 10.34 17.15 -3.27
N ILE A 6 10.93 17.68 -2.19
CA ILE A 6 10.17 18.08 -0.98
C ILE A 6 9.19 19.22 -1.31
N ASN A 7 9.56 20.19 -2.14
CA ASN A 7 8.66 21.27 -2.53
C ASN A 7 7.51 20.77 -3.39
N GLU A 8 7.75 19.84 -4.32
CA GLU A 8 6.68 19.19 -5.08
C GLU A 8 5.74 18.40 -4.18
N ALA A 9 6.29 17.66 -3.20
CA ALA A 9 5.50 16.89 -2.24
C ALA A 9 4.58 17.74 -1.35
N LYS A 10 4.81 19.05 -1.23
CA LYS A 10 3.94 19.96 -0.45
C LYS A 10 2.69 20.42 -1.20
N LYS A 11 2.63 20.25 -2.52
CA LYS A 11 1.55 20.79 -3.36
C LYS A 11 0.26 19.95 -3.39
N PRO A 12 0.31 18.61 -3.42
CA PRO A 12 -0.90 17.79 -3.52
C PRO A 12 -1.85 17.98 -2.33
N LEU A 13 -3.12 17.68 -2.56
CA LEU A 13 -4.10 17.58 -1.48
C LEU A 13 -4.00 16.21 -0.82
N TYR A 14 -3.52 16.20 0.42
CA TYR A 14 -3.42 14.99 1.23
C TYR A 14 -4.76 14.62 1.83
N ARG A 15 -5.05 13.31 1.80
CA ARG A 15 -6.28 12.72 2.31
C ARG A 15 -6.00 11.88 3.54
N ASP A 16 -6.95 11.94 4.47
CA ASP A 16 -7.02 11.01 5.59
C ASP A 16 -7.40 9.59 5.09
N PRO A 17 -6.59 8.56 5.38
CA PRO A 17 -6.89 7.19 4.97
C PRO A 17 -8.16 6.62 5.61
N VAL A 18 -8.48 6.98 6.85
CA VAL A 18 -9.68 6.50 7.55
C VAL A 18 -10.93 7.00 6.85
N VAL A 19 -10.96 8.27 6.47
CA VAL A 19 -12.09 8.87 5.73
C VAL A 19 -12.24 8.19 4.37
N ALA A 20 -11.15 8.03 3.63
CA ALA A 20 -11.15 7.38 2.32
C ALA A 20 -11.67 5.93 2.39
N LEU A 21 -11.21 5.15 3.37
CA LEU A 21 -11.61 3.76 3.54
C LEU A 21 -13.08 3.62 3.94
N ARG A 22 -13.60 4.48 4.81
CA ARG A 22 -15.03 4.49 5.16
C ARG A 22 -15.92 4.75 3.94
N GLU A 23 -15.55 5.74 3.12
CA GLU A 23 -16.29 6.04 1.88
C GLU A 23 -16.26 4.87 0.90
N LEU A 24 -15.10 4.25 0.71
CA LEU A 24 -14.97 3.07 -0.15
C LEU A 24 -15.79 1.90 0.38
N ARG A 25 -15.80 1.66 1.70
CA ARG A 25 -16.60 0.59 2.30
C ARG A 25 -18.10 0.85 2.16
N ALA A 26 -18.54 2.10 2.34
CA ALA A 26 -19.94 2.47 2.11
C ALA A 26 -20.36 2.20 0.66
N LEU A 27 -19.49 2.52 -0.31
CA LEU A 27 -19.72 2.18 -1.72
C LEU A 27 -19.75 0.67 -1.95
N GLU A 28 -18.76 -0.08 -1.44
CA GLU A 28 -18.70 -1.56 -1.53
C GLU A 28 -20.00 -2.21 -1.02
N LEU A 29 -20.54 -1.72 0.11
CA LEU A 29 -21.80 -2.21 0.68
C LEU A 29 -23.01 -1.83 -0.18
N SER A 30 -23.04 -0.61 -0.72
CA SER A 30 -24.16 -0.14 -1.56
C SER A 30 -24.30 -0.93 -2.88
N ILE A 31 -23.21 -1.53 -3.36
CA ILE A 31 -23.19 -2.35 -4.58
C ILE A 31 -23.15 -3.86 -4.31
N ALA A 32 -23.17 -4.28 -3.05
CA ALA A 32 -22.96 -5.67 -2.66
C ALA A 32 -23.98 -6.61 -3.32
N ASP A 33 -25.25 -6.23 -3.32
CA ASP A 33 -26.37 -7.03 -3.84
C ASP A 33 -26.64 -6.82 -5.34
N LEU A 34 -25.88 -5.95 -6.01
CA LEU A 34 -26.03 -5.74 -7.44
C LEU A 34 -25.42 -6.89 -8.25
N ASP A 35 -26.06 -7.26 -9.34
CA ASP A 35 -25.51 -8.21 -10.32
C ASP A 35 -24.50 -7.51 -11.22
N ILE A 36 -23.29 -7.34 -10.70
CA ILE A 36 -22.14 -6.75 -11.40
C ILE A 36 -21.04 -7.80 -11.60
N SER A 37 -20.26 -7.63 -12.66
CA SER A 37 -19.18 -8.57 -12.98
C SER A 37 -18.15 -8.64 -11.83
N PRO A 38 -17.52 -9.81 -11.61
CA PRO A 38 -16.46 -9.95 -10.62
C PRO A 38 -15.31 -8.95 -10.83
N ASP A 39 -14.98 -8.63 -12.08
CA ASP A 39 -13.92 -7.67 -12.39
C ASP A 39 -14.25 -6.25 -11.94
N VAL A 40 -15.50 -5.81 -12.09
CA VAL A 40 -15.93 -4.51 -11.58
C VAL A 40 -15.94 -4.53 -10.06
N ARG A 41 -16.51 -5.59 -9.44
CA ARG A 41 -16.57 -5.76 -7.99
C ARG A 41 -15.20 -5.74 -7.32
N HIS A 42 -14.19 -6.32 -7.97
CA HIS A 42 -12.82 -6.37 -7.47
C HIS A 42 -11.91 -5.28 -8.04
N LEU A 43 -12.49 -4.25 -8.67
CA LEU A 43 -11.77 -3.09 -9.23
C LEU A 43 -10.66 -3.50 -10.22
N ARG A 44 -10.90 -4.54 -11.04
CA ARG A 44 -9.92 -5.16 -11.95
C ARG A 44 -9.96 -4.64 -13.37
N THR A 45 -10.97 -3.88 -13.75
CA THR A 45 -10.98 -3.19 -15.05
C THR A 45 -9.93 -2.08 -15.08
N ASN A 46 -9.47 -1.70 -16.29
CA ASN A 46 -8.49 -0.62 -16.46
C ASN A 46 -9.02 0.73 -15.93
N GLU A 47 -10.32 0.98 -16.11
CA GLU A 47 -11.00 2.20 -15.63
C GLU A 47 -10.98 2.31 -14.10
N LEU A 48 -11.01 1.16 -13.40
CA LEU A 48 -11.02 1.08 -11.94
C LEU A 48 -9.61 0.95 -11.34
N LYS A 49 -8.55 0.92 -12.16
CA LYS A 49 -7.16 0.83 -11.69
C LYS A 49 -6.83 1.91 -10.65
N ARG A 50 -7.20 3.16 -10.95
CA ARG A 50 -6.95 4.29 -10.04
C ARG A 50 -7.67 4.14 -8.71
N VAL A 51 -8.90 3.62 -8.71
CA VAL A 51 -9.67 3.35 -7.49
C VAL A 51 -9.02 2.23 -6.68
N ARG A 52 -8.54 1.18 -7.35
CA ARG A 52 -7.81 0.08 -6.70
C ARG A 52 -6.51 0.56 -6.03
N GLU A 53 -5.71 1.34 -6.74
CA GLU A 53 -4.47 1.93 -6.21
C GLU A 53 -4.75 2.92 -5.07
N TYR A 54 -5.82 3.72 -5.20
CA TYR A 54 -6.28 4.62 -4.14
C TYR A 54 -6.64 3.87 -2.85
N ARG A 55 -7.40 2.77 -2.97
CA ARG A 55 -7.74 1.89 -1.84
C ARG A 55 -6.48 1.28 -1.19
N GLN A 56 -5.54 0.82 -2.00
CA GLN A 56 -4.27 0.24 -1.53
C GLN A 56 -3.41 1.27 -0.79
N ALA A 57 -3.29 2.49 -1.33
CA ALA A 57 -2.60 3.60 -0.68
C ALA A 57 -3.24 3.94 0.69
N ALA A 58 -4.57 4.03 0.73
CA ALA A 58 -5.30 4.31 1.96
C ALA A 58 -5.11 3.20 3.01
N LEU A 59 -5.19 1.92 2.62
CA LEU A 59 -4.94 0.78 3.52
C LEU A 59 -3.52 0.80 4.10
N PHE A 60 -2.52 1.05 3.25
CA PHE A 60 -1.13 1.14 3.68
C PHE A 60 -0.94 2.30 4.66
N CYS A 61 -1.43 3.50 4.35
CA CYS A 61 -1.30 4.66 5.22
C CYS A 61 -2.09 4.54 6.54
N HIS A 62 -3.24 3.88 6.54
CA HIS A 62 -3.94 3.55 7.78
C HIS A 62 -3.12 2.59 8.65
N GLY A 63 -2.59 1.51 8.05
CA GLY A 63 -1.70 0.59 8.75
C GLY A 63 -0.45 1.27 9.30
N MET A 64 0.16 2.17 8.52
CA MET A 64 1.30 2.98 8.97
C MET A 64 0.90 3.90 10.12
N SER A 65 -0.29 4.51 10.06
CA SER A 65 -0.79 5.37 11.14
C SER A 65 -0.92 4.60 12.46
N CYS A 66 -1.40 3.36 12.41
CA CYS A 66 -1.44 2.47 13.57
C CYS A 66 -0.04 2.07 14.04
N ARG A 67 0.91 1.83 13.13
CA ARG A 67 2.28 1.43 13.47
C ARG A 67 3.03 2.52 14.23
N ILE A 68 2.99 3.76 13.73
CA ILE A 68 3.78 4.87 14.29
C ILE A 68 2.98 5.73 15.27
N GLU A 69 1.72 5.36 15.53
CA GLU A 69 0.78 6.07 16.41
C GLU A 69 0.61 7.56 16.05
N GLN A 70 0.70 7.89 14.75
CA GLN A 70 0.55 9.24 14.22
C GLN A 70 -0.27 9.21 12.93
N PRO A 71 -1.05 10.26 12.61
CA PRO A 71 -1.77 10.32 11.34
C PRO A 71 -0.80 10.33 10.14
N VAL A 72 -0.90 9.31 9.31
CA VAL A 72 -0.23 9.22 8.00
C VAL A 72 -1.27 9.50 6.92
N LEU A 73 -1.14 10.63 6.25
CA LEU A 73 -1.99 11.04 5.14
C LEU A 73 -1.36 10.60 3.82
N PHE A 74 -2.17 10.56 2.76
CA PHE A 74 -1.69 10.18 1.43
C PHE A 74 -2.23 11.08 0.33
N ALA A 75 -1.43 11.24 -0.73
CA ALA A 75 -1.83 11.95 -1.94
C ALA A 75 -1.41 11.14 -3.17
N PRO A 76 -2.36 10.66 -3.99
CA PRO A 76 -2.05 10.09 -5.29
C PRO A 76 -1.36 11.11 -6.17
N VAL A 77 -0.35 10.69 -6.90
CA VAL A 77 0.44 11.54 -7.80
C VAL A 77 0.71 10.81 -9.10
N GLU A 78 0.61 11.52 -10.22
CA GLU A 78 1.04 10.99 -11.52
C GLU A 78 2.53 11.28 -11.71
N ALA A 79 3.37 10.53 -10.97
CA ALA A 79 4.82 10.58 -11.11
C ALA A 79 5.33 9.31 -11.80
N ALA A 80 6.51 9.39 -12.42
CA ALA A 80 7.08 8.25 -13.17
C ALA A 80 7.48 7.07 -12.27
N ASP A 81 7.90 7.36 -11.03
CA ASP A 81 8.66 6.40 -10.22
C ASP A 81 7.94 5.96 -8.93
N TYR A 82 6.77 6.52 -8.64
CA TYR A 82 5.95 6.21 -7.46
C TYR A 82 4.48 6.56 -7.72
N ASP A 83 3.57 5.86 -7.03
CA ASP A 83 2.13 5.96 -7.27
C ASP A 83 1.44 6.99 -6.34
N PHE A 84 2.02 7.24 -5.17
CA PHE A 84 1.52 8.24 -4.23
C PHE A 84 2.61 8.74 -3.28
N ILE A 85 2.33 9.81 -2.53
CA ILE A 85 3.17 10.28 -1.43
C ILE A 85 2.42 10.08 -0.12
N ALA A 86 3.08 9.47 0.86
CA ALA A 86 2.64 9.47 2.25
C ALA A 86 3.29 10.63 3.02
N THR A 87 2.56 11.24 3.94
CA THR A 87 3.09 12.29 4.83
C THR A 87 2.59 12.12 6.25
N TRP A 88 3.44 12.45 7.21
CA TRP A 88 3.11 12.49 8.62
C TRP A 88 3.92 13.58 9.31
N ARG A 89 3.53 13.93 10.53
CA ARG A 89 4.24 14.91 11.35
C ARG A 89 4.81 14.22 12.58
N SER A 90 6.10 14.41 12.83
CA SER A 90 6.72 14.06 14.11
C SER A 90 7.26 15.33 14.75
N ASP A 91 6.80 15.65 15.97
CA ASP A 91 7.20 16.85 16.71
C ASP A 91 7.18 18.13 15.86
N THR A 92 8.35 18.56 15.37
CA THR A 92 8.53 19.78 14.57
C THR A 92 8.70 19.54 13.06
N ASN A 93 8.76 18.29 12.62
CA ASN A 93 9.09 17.92 11.25
C ASN A 93 7.89 17.37 10.49
N ILE A 94 7.80 17.71 9.20
CA ILE A 94 6.88 17.07 8.25
C ILE A 94 7.72 16.12 7.40
N HIS A 95 7.33 14.85 7.39
CA HIS A 95 7.97 13.82 6.60
C HIS A 95 7.19 13.56 5.31
N PHE A 96 7.92 13.15 4.28
CA PHE A 96 7.35 12.75 3.00
C PHE A 96 8.03 11.46 2.55
N ALA A 97 7.22 10.48 2.17
CA ALA A 97 7.70 9.23 1.60
C ALA A 97 7.03 9.01 0.24
N PRO A 98 7.75 9.06 -0.89
CA PRO A 98 7.23 8.58 -2.15
C PRO A 98 7.06 7.06 -2.06
N VAL A 99 5.86 6.57 -2.40
CA VAL A 99 5.49 5.17 -2.28
C VAL A 99 5.13 4.59 -3.63
N GLN A 100 5.85 3.55 -4.03
CA GLN A 100 5.45 2.68 -5.14
C GLN A 100 4.64 1.51 -4.59
N LEU A 101 3.44 1.33 -5.13
CA LEU A 101 2.60 0.17 -4.92
C LEU A 101 3.03 -0.99 -5.83
N LYS A 102 3.01 -2.18 -5.25
CA LYS A 102 3.06 -3.45 -5.95
C LYS A 102 1.96 -4.35 -5.42
N GLU A 103 1.54 -5.29 -6.26
CA GLU A 103 0.52 -6.25 -5.89
C GLU A 103 0.98 -7.66 -6.26
N LEU A 104 0.96 -8.57 -5.28
CA LEU A 104 0.85 -9.99 -5.57
C LEU A 104 -0.61 -10.27 -5.88
N VAL A 105 -0.93 -10.41 -7.16
CA VAL A 105 -2.31 -10.57 -7.63
C VAL A 105 -2.93 -11.89 -7.14
N PRO A 106 -4.28 -11.98 -7.09
CA PRO A 106 -4.97 -13.22 -6.76
C PRO A 106 -4.53 -14.39 -7.62
N GLU A 107 -4.55 -15.58 -7.03
CA GLU A 107 -4.18 -16.82 -7.70
C GLU A 107 -5.07 -17.10 -8.92
N SER A 108 -6.35 -16.71 -8.85
CA SER A 108 -7.28 -16.79 -9.99
C SER A 108 -6.87 -15.94 -11.19
N LEU A 109 -6.10 -14.86 -10.97
CA LEU A 109 -5.63 -13.98 -12.04
C LEU A 109 -4.29 -14.45 -12.61
N ASN A 110 -3.35 -14.81 -11.75
CA ASN A 110 -2.08 -15.38 -12.18
C ASN A 110 -1.53 -16.32 -11.10
N PRO A 111 -1.74 -17.65 -11.20
CA PRO A 111 -1.30 -18.56 -10.15
C PRO A 111 0.22 -18.63 -10.02
N ARG A 112 0.96 -18.27 -11.08
CA ARG A 112 2.43 -18.37 -11.12
C ARG A 112 3.15 -17.22 -10.44
N SER A 113 2.54 -16.05 -10.30
CA SER A 113 3.24 -14.92 -9.66
C SER A 113 3.55 -15.26 -8.21
N SER A 114 4.80 -15.00 -7.80
CA SER A 114 5.27 -15.23 -6.44
C SER A 114 5.74 -13.95 -5.75
N ILE A 115 5.84 -13.99 -4.42
CA ILE A 115 6.40 -12.88 -3.64
C ILE A 115 7.88 -12.69 -3.98
N GLN A 116 8.63 -13.78 -4.17
CA GLN A 116 10.05 -13.73 -4.51
C GLN A 116 10.27 -13.00 -5.84
N GLU A 117 9.54 -13.36 -6.91
CA GLU A 117 9.63 -12.67 -8.21
C GLU A 117 9.29 -11.18 -8.10
N LEU A 118 8.29 -10.83 -7.28
CA LEU A 118 7.92 -9.43 -7.04
C LEU A 118 9.06 -8.66 -6.38
N VAL A 119 9.69 -9.25 -5.36
CA VAL A 119 10.81 -8.68 -4.61
C VAL A 119 12.07 -8.59 -5.47
N ASP A 120 12.39 -9.63 -6.25
CA ASP A 120 13.51 -9.63 -7.19
C ASP A 120 13.36 -8.50 -8.22
N GLY A 121 12.14 -8.27 -8.70
CA GLY A 121 11.80 -7.19 -9.61
C GLY A 121 11.99 -5.78 -9.03
N LEU A 122 12.17 -5.63 -7.71
CA LEU A 122 12.44 -4.33 -7.08
C LEU A 122 13.88 -3.86 -7.30
N SER A 123 14.80 -4.74 -7.70
CA SER A 123 16.20 -4.40 -8.01
C SER A 123 16.36 -3.35 -9.12
N ARG A 124 15.32 -3.14 -9.94
CA ARG A 124 15.27 -2.07 -10.96
C ARG A 124 15.19 -0.66 -10.37
N TYR A 125 14.77 -0.53 -9.12
CA TYR A 125 14.66 0.76 -8.44
C TYR A 125 16.02 1.16 -7.85
N SER A 126 16.38 2.43 -8.02
CA SER A 126 17.60 3.00 -7.46
C SER A 126 17.32 4.39 -6.90
N SER A 127 16.56 4.43 -5.80
CA SER A 127 16.25 5.67 -5.08
C SER A 127 16.24 5.42 -3.58
N ASP A 128 17.21 6.00 -2.88
CA ASP A 128 17.36 5.89 -1.42
C ASP A 128 16.23 6.57 -0.62
N SER A 129 15.23 7.13 -1.32
CA SER A 129 14.03 7.71 -0.71
C SER A 129 12.74 6.98 -1.06
N LEU A 130 12.78 6.01 -1.97
CA LEU A 130 11.60 5.28 -2.40
C LEU A 130 11.16 4.28 -1.32
N THR A 131 9.89 4.35 -0.95
CA THR A 131 9.22 3.29 -0.19
C THR A 131 8.48 2.38 -1.16
N VAL A 132 8.59 1.07 -0.98
CA VAL A 132 7.79 0.09 -1.73
C VAL A 132 6.78 -0.55 -0.78
N ALA A 133 5.50 -0.48 -1.13
CA ALA A 133 4.41 -1.10 -0.40
C ALA A 133 3.79 -2.21 -1.26
N VAL A 134 3.87 -3.44 -0.79
CA VAL A 134 3.40 -4.64 -1.50
C VAL A 134 2.10 -5.14 -0.88
N PHE A 135 1.01 -5.02 -1.64
CA PHE A 135 -0.25 -5.63 -1.29
C PHE A 135 -0.24 -7.13 -1.62
N LEU A 136 -0.46 -7.99 -0.63
CA LEU A 136 -0.61 -9.43 -0.86
C LEU A 136 -2.09 -9.77 -1.00
N ASN A 137 -2.56 -9.91 -2.24
CA ASN A 137 -3.95 -10.24 -2.53
C ASN A 137 -4.16 -11.75 -2.68
N ARG A 138 -3.71 -12.50 -1.66
CA ARG A 138 -3.85 -13.96 -1.61
C ARG A 138 -4.08 -14.41 -0.18
N ASN A 139 -4.80 -15.52 -0.04
CA ASN A 139 -5.01 -16.20 1.24
C ASN A 139 -3.84 -17.14 1.61
N SER A 140 -2.72 -17.07 0.89
CA SER A 140 -1.55 -17.91 1.13
C SER A 140 -0.82 -17.50 2.41
N ARG A 141 -0.19 -18.48 3.08
CA ARG A 141 0.70 -18.19 4.21
C ARG A 141 1.87 -17.33 3.74
N PHE A 142 2.10 -16.20 4.41
CA PHE A 142 3.26 -15.34 4.21
C PHE A 142 4.28 -15.62 5.31
N SER A 143 5.51 -15.97 4.92
CA SER A 143 6.63 -16.20 5.84
C SER A 143 7.82 -15.35 5.41
N LEU A 144 8.20 -14.37 6.24
CA LEU A 144 9.39 -13.55 6.01
C LEU A 144 10.67 -14.38 5.97
N LYS A 145 10.71 -15.51 6.69
CA LYS A 145 11.90 -16.37 6.80
C LYS A 145 12.27 -17.05 5.49
N GLU A 146 11.32 -17.20 4.58
CA GLU A 146 11.50 -17.84 3.28
C GLU A 146 11.87 -16.84 2.18
N LEU A 147 11.76 -15.54 2.47
CA LEU A 147 12.00 -14.48 1.49
C LEU A 147 13.49 -14.13 1.44
N GLN A 148 14.08 -14.21 0.25
CA GLN A 148 15.45 -13.74 0.01
C GLN A 148 15.40 -12.30 -0.49
N LEU A 149 16.00 -11.38 0.26
CA LEU A 149 16.08 -9.98 -0.15
C LEU A 149 17.32 -9.79 -1.04
N PRO A 150 17.16 -9.36 -2.31
CA PRO A 150 18.30 -8.93 -3.12
C PRO A 150 18.89 -7.63 -2.56
N SER A 151 20.02 -7.19 -3.10
CA SER A 151 20.54 -5.85 -2.80
C SER A 151 19.59 -4.80 -3.40
N LEU A 152 18.82 -4.13 -2.54
CA LEU A 152 17.84 -3.13 -2.92
C LEU A 152 18.34 -1.73 -2.56
N ARG A 153 18.15 -0.77 -3.48
CA ARG A 153 18.40 0.66 -3.26
C ARG A 153 17.08 1.41 -3.13
N ILE A 154 16.39 1.12 -2.03
CA ILE A 154 15.12 1.72 -1.61
C ILE A 154 15.20 2.04 -0.12
N ALA A 155 14.42 3.02 0.34
CA ALA A 155 14.37 3.41 1.75
C ALA A 155 13.67 2.36 2.61
N ALA A 156 12.57 1.79 2.11
CA ALA A 156 11.75 0.88 2.88
C ALA A 156 10.98 -0.12 2.01
N LEU A 157 10.75 -1.30 2.56
CA LEU A 157 9.93 -2.35 1.95
C LEU A 157 8.91 -2.84 2.97
N TRP A 158 7.64 -2.76 2.58
CA TRP A 158 6.49 -3.14 3.41
C TRP A 158 5.58 -4.11 2.69
N PHE A 159 4.96 -5.00 3.46
CA PHE A 159 3.88 -5.88 3.02
C PHE A 159 2.62 -5.58 3.80
N PHE A 160 1.48 -5.60 3.13
CA PHE A 160 0.19 -5.48 3.80
C PHE A 160 -0.86 -6.38 3.15
N PHE A 161 -1.77 -6.91 3.97
CA PHE A 161 -2.78 -7.87 3.54
C PHE A 161 -3.92 -8.03 4.54
N ALA A 162 -5.07 -8.48 4.05
CA ALA A 162 -6.20 -8.85 4.90
C ALA A 162 -5.87 -10.17 5.61
N VAL A 163 -6.20 -10.23 6.91
CA VAL A 163 -6.06 -11.43 7.74
C VAL A 163 -7.35 -12.25 7.71
N THR A 164 -8.49 -11.58 7.55
CA THR A 164 -9.82 -12.19 7.51
C THR A 164 -10.44 -12.06 6.10
N PRO A 165 -11.25 -13.04 5.65
CA PRO A 165 -11.88 -13.01 4.32
C PRO A 165 -12.83 -11.81 4.08
N ASP A 166 -13.48 -11.32 5.13
CA ASP A 166 -14.35 -10.13 5.10
C ASP A 166 -13.56 -8.81 5.06
N GLN A 167 -12.22 -8.89 5.14
CA GLN A 167 -11.29 -7.77 5.16
C GLN A 167 -11.56 -6.79 6.31
N SER A 168 -12.07 -7.27 7.44
CA SER A 168 -12.24 -6.48 8.66
C SER A 168 -10.94 -6.34 9.45
N GLU A 169 -10.02 -7.31 9.34
CA GLU A 169 -8.70 -7.26 9.96
C GLU A 169 -7.57 -7.30 8.92
N TRP A 170 -6.53 -6.53 9.18
CA TRP A 170 -5.38 -6.34 8.30
C TRP A 170 -4.07 -6.42 9.06
N ARG A 171 -3.03 -6.81 8.34
CA ARG A 171 -1.67 -6.85 8.86
C ARG A 171 -0.74 -6.03 7.99
N LEU A 172 0.10 -5.23 8.62
CA LEU A 172 1.23 -4.54 8.03
C LEU A 172 2.52 -5.17 8.55
N VAL A 173 3.47 -5.49 7.67
CA VAL A 173 4.75 -6.12 8.00
C VAL A 173 5.90 -5.35 7.35
N GLY A 174 6.88 -4.95 8.14
CA GLY A 174 8.01 -4.13 7.73
C GLY A 174 8.61 -3.34 8.90
N ASN A 175 9.63 -2.51 8.69
CA ASN A 175 10.37 -2.29 7.46
C ASN A 175 11.35 -3.46 7.21
N LEU A 176 11.31 -4.10 6.03
CA LEU A 176 12.26 -5.19 5.71
C LEU A 176 13.69 -4.70 5.42
N MET A 177 13.89 -3.40 5.26
CA MET A 177 15.22 -2.80 5.12
C MET A 177 15.92 -2.60 6.48
N GLU A 178 15.21 -2.87 7.58
CA GLU A 178 15.66 -2.75 8.98
C GLU A 178 15.29 -4.03 9.74
N GLU A 179 14.85 -3.93 11.00
CA GLU A 179 14.25 -5.03 11.76
C GLU A 179 12.74 -5.07 11.51
N PRO A 180 12.21 -6.08 10.79
CA PRO A 180 10.81 -6.10 10.40
C PRO A 180 9.91 -6.49 11.57
N GLU A 181 8.84 -5.71 11.77
CA GLU A 181 7.80 -5.98 12.76
C GLU A 181 6.42 -6.08 12.10
N ALA A 182 5.49 -6.75 12.78
CA ALA A 182 4.11 -6.89 12.34
C ALA A 182 3.16 -6.04 13.19
N THR A 183 2.22 -5.36 12.53
CA THR A 183 1.12 -4.64 13.19
C THR A 183 -0.20 -5.15 12.66
N LEU A 184 -1.09 -5.51 13.59
CA LEU A 184 -2.49 -5.81 13.30
C LEU A 184 -3.30 -4.52 13.41
N PHE A 185 -4.21 -4.29 12.47
CA PHE A 185 -5.12 -3.15 12.51
C PHE A 185 -6.48 -3.53 11.92
N GLY A 186 -7.53 -2.90 12.44
CA GLY A 186 -8.88 -3.05 11.90
C GLY A 186 -9.12 -2.15 10.70
N TYR A 187 -9.94 -2.63 9.76
CA TYR A 187 -10.53 -1.76 8.74
C TYR A 187 -11.42 -0.72 9.44
N PRO A 188 -11.29 0.58 9.13
CA PRO A 188 -12.07 1.61 9.81
C PRO A 188 -13.54 1.48 9.45
N VAL A 189 -14.38 1.36 10.48
CA VAL A 189 -15.86 1.42 10.41
C VAL A 189 -16.34 2.85 10.63
#